data_AF-A0A9Q3IDD5-F1
#
_entry.id   AF-A0A9Q3IDD5-F1
#
_cell.length_a   1.000
_cell.length_b   1.000
_cell.length_c   1.000
_cell.angle_alpha   90.00
_cell.angle_beta   90.00
_cell.angle_gamma   90.00
#
_symmetry.space_group_name_H-M   'P 1'
#
loop_
_entity.id
_entity.type
_entity.pdbx_description
1 polymer ?
#
loop_
_entity_poly.entity_id
_entity_poly.type
_entity_poly.pdbx_seq_one_letter_code
_entity_poly.pdbx_strand_id
1 'polypeptide(L)'
;MLLYPPFVETDAFDYALGAVLSQVSDSGRNPIAFDSCKNLPEELNYEIHKKELLRIVWALKHWRAFLLSLSSSFEVLNNHSLLQYFMKSNILTHCQARWAKFLSEFSFSITYCPGRLATLPDALSCWGDIYPARGEDFIGKNSMNYQKIIKQDKIEASKLFAVKVESFSSFIDSIQKALWQDSQYRSILQDLGKGKSVQDYSLDSSSQRLLFKDWVVVPNSPTIQLSILKKRHDSPLDGHPGQEKILKVVKRDFHWSGMAQFIKDYVSSCQQCSRHKNIHHKKFGLLKPLPIPNGPWICLSMDSITQSPLSKSFDSILVTVDRFSKMAVFIPTISSITSLDFADLFIKNIFSKNGLPSNNLSDRGSLVVSAFWTNLCQQLNISRDLTIAYHPETDGQKERVNNIL
;
A
#
# COMPACT_ATOMS: atom_id res chain seq x y z
N MET A 1 1.34 -8.69 30.54
CA MET A 1 1.96 -7.90 31.62
C MET A 1 3.43 -8.25 31.61
N LEU A 2 4.33 -7.27 31.48
CA LEU A 2 5.78 -7.52 31.49
C LEU A 2 6.18 -7.98 32.89
N LEU A 3 6.83 -9.14 33.00
CA LEU A 3 7.15 -9.77 34.30
C LEU A 3 8.53 -9.34 34.85
N TYR A 4 9.40 -8.81 33.99
CA TYR A 4 10.77 -8.36 34.29
C TYR A 4 11.05 -7.04 33.56
N PRO A 5 12.00 -6.21 34.03
CA PRO A 5 12.33 -4.95 33.37
C PRO A 5 12.73 -5.19 31.90
N PRO A 6 12.07 -4.52 30.94
CA PRO A 6 12.35 -4.71 29.53
C PRO A 6 13.58 -3.91 29.09
N PHE A 7 14.14 -4.29 27.93
CA PHE A 7 15.17 -3.58 27.21
C PHE A 7 14.59 -3.11 25.89
N VAL A 8 14.86 -1.86 25.52
CA VAL A 8 14.46 -1.29 24.23
C VAL A 8 15.71 -1.08 23.41
N GLU A 9 15.94 -1.95 22.43
CA GLU A 9 17.06 -1.83 21.51
C GLU A 9 16.63 -0.98 20.31
N THR A 10 17.45 0.01 19.94
CA THR A 10 17.13 0.97 18.88
C THR A 10 18.31 1.14 17.93
N ASP A 11 18.00 1.23 16.64
CA ASP A 11 18.96 1.52 15.59
C ASP A 11 18.30 2.39 14.51
N ALA A 12 19.06 3.35 13.96
CA ALA A 12 18.61 4.22 12.89
C ALA A 12 19.55 4.14 11.69
N PHE A 13 18.99 3.78 10.53
CA PHE A 13 19.66 3.84 9.24
C PHE A 13 19.10 4.98 8.39
N ASP A 14 19.79 5.32 7.30
CA ASP A 14 19.49 6.52 6.52
C ASP A 14 18.03 6.58 6.03
N TYR A 15 17.43 5.42 5.73
CA TYR A 15 16.08 5.30 5.18
C TYR A 15 15.05 4.67 6.12
N ALA A 16 15.49 3.99 7.18
CA ALA A 16 14.63 3.19 8.03
C ALA A 16 15.10 3.18 9.48
N LEU A 17 14.13 2.97 10.37
CA LEU A 17 14.26 3.02 11.81
C LEU A 17 13.86 1.65 12.38
N GLY A 18 14.72 0.98 13.13
CA GLY A 18 14.51 -0.37 13.70
C GLY A 18 14.55 -0.40 15.23
N ALA A 19 13.65 -1.14 15.87
CA ALA A 19 13.65 -1.30 17.33
C ALA A 19 13.10 -2.64 17.76
N VAL A 20 13.59 -3.12 18.88
CA VAL A 20 13.19 -4.38 19.48
C VAL A 20 12.96 -4.18 20.97
N LEU A 21 11.79 -4.62 21.44
CA LEU A 21 11.47 -4.71 22.86
C LEU A 21 11.81 -6.13 23.30
N SER A 22 12.73 -6.25 24.24
CA SER A 22 13.21 -7.53 24.77
C SER A 22 12.98 -7.61 26.28
N GLN A 23 12.89 -8.83 26.81
CA GLN A 23 12.84 -9.08 28.25
C GLN A 23 13.82 -10.18 28.61
N VAL A 24 14.43 -10.08 29.79
CA VAL A 24 15.33 -11.11 30.29
C VAL A 24 14.51 -12.27 30.85
N SER A 25 14.86 -13.48 30.44
CA SER A 25 14.45 -14.74 31.07
C SER A 25 15.68 -15.55 31.48
N ASP A 26 15.44 -16.71 32.09
CA ASP A 26 16.48 -17.68 32.47
C ASP A 26 17.37 -18.13 31.28
N SER A 27 16.91 -17.94 30.05
CA SER A 27 17.61 -18.30 28.81
C SER A 27 18.34 -17.14 28.13
N GLY A 28 18.32 -15.93 28.72
CA GLY A 28 18.93 -14.72 28.15
C GLY A 28 17.91 -13.64 27.75
N ARG A 29 18.30 -12.73 26.86
CA ARG A 29 17.41 -11.68 26.34
C ARG A 29 16.52 -12.25 25.25
N ASN A 30 15.21 -12.27 25.50
CA ASN A 30 14.22 -12.73 24.53
C ASN A 30 13.45 -11.54 23.95
N PRO A 31 13.39 -11.38 22.63
CA PRO A 31 12.59 -10.35 21.99
C PRO A 31 11.09 -10.66 22.15
N ILE A 32 10.32 -9.66 22.55
CA ILE A 32 8.86 -9.72 22.74
C ILE A 32 8.14 -9.06 21.57
N ALA A 33 8.65 -7.92 21.11
CA ALA A 33 8.07 -7.16 20.04
C ALA A 33 9.15 -6.55 19.15
N PHE A 34 8.88 -6.51 17.86
CA PHE A 34 9.73 -5.89 16.85
C PHE A 34 8.96 -4.75 16.21
N ASP A 35 9.67 -3.69 15.87
CA ASP A 35 9.07 -2.59 15.16
C ASP A 35 10.04 -1.95 14.18
N SER A 36 9.51 -1.52 13.03
CA SER A 36 10.28 -0.88 11.98
C SER A 36 9.43 0.14 11.23
N CYS A 37 10.02 1.27 10.86
CA CYS A 37 9.35 2.27 10.04
C CYS A 37 10.33 2.94 9.06
N LYS A 38 9.81 3.40 7.92
CA LYS A 38 10.58 4.19 6.96
C LYS A 38 10.61 5.66 7.40
N ASN A 39 11.75 6.32 7.22
CA ASN A 39 11.86 7.76 7.44
C ASN A 39 10.97 8.52 6.45
N LEU A 40 10.31 9.58 6.92
CA LEU A 40 9.64 10.55 6.06
C LEU A 40 10.66 11.34 5.23
N PRO A 41 10.26 11.93 4.09
CA PRO A 41 11.17 12.73 3.25
C PRO A 41 11.92 13.82 4.03
N GLU A 42 11.27 14.44 5.01
CA GLU A 42 11.88 15.47 5.87
C GLU A 42 12.86 14.88 6.90
N GLU A 43 12.61 13.66 7.36
CA GLU A 43 13.43 12.94 8.35
C GLU A 43 14.70 12.34 7.72
N LEU A 44 14.69 12.09 6.41
CA LEU A 44 15.89 11.67 5.66
C LEU A 44 17.03 12.68 5.78
N ASN A 45 16.69 13.97 5.88
CA ASN A 45 17.65 15.09 5.97
C ASN A 45 18.20 15.31 7.40
N TYR A 46 17.76 14.54 8.39
CA TYR A 46 18.28 14.67 9.75
C TYR A 46 19.71 14.12 9.86
N GLU A 47 20.54 14.79 10.67
CA GLU A 47 21.83 14.24 11.07
C GLU A 47 21.65 12.92 11.83
N ILE A 48 22.65 12.04 11.78
CA ILE A 48 22.62 10.68 12.35
C ILE A 48 22.18 10.71 13.82
N HIS A 49 22.77 11.59 14.64
CA HIS A 49 22.41 11.74 16.05
C HIS A 49 20.91 12.06 16.25
N LYS A 50 20.33 12.87 15.37
CA LYS A 50 18.91 13.22 15.43
C LYS A 50 18.02 12.08 14.95
N LYS A 51 18.47 11.27 13.96
CA LYS A 51 17.78 10.04 13.53
C LYS A 51 17.77 8.99 14.64
N GLU A 52 18.89 8.79 15.33
CA GLU A 52 18.99 7.87 16.46
C GLU A 52 18.07 8.29 17.62
N LEU A 53 18.05 9.57 17.97
CA LEU A 53 17.12 10.09 18.98
C LEU A 53 15.65 9.94 18.55
N LEU A 54 15.35 10.21 17.27
CA LEU A 54 14.01 10.01 16.70
C LEU A 54 13.58 8.55 16.85
N ARG A 55 14.50 7.58 16.67
CA ARG A 55 14.18 6.16 16.86
C ARG A 55 13.72 5.85 18.27
N ILE A 56 14.43 6.36 19.27
CA ILE A 56 14.05 6.19 20.68
C ILE A 56 12.66 6.76 20.93
N VAL A 57 12.41 8.00 20.51
CA VAL A 57 11.11 8.66 20.68
C VAL A 57 9.99 7.86 20.01
N TRP A 58 10.25 7.32 18.82
CA TRP A 58 9.29 6.54 18.07
C TRP A 58 8.96 5.21 18.76
N ALA A 59 9.98 4.47 19.21
CA ALA A 59 9.80 3.19 19.92
C ALA A 59 9.01 3.37 21.23
N LEU A 60 9.33 4.41 22.00
CA LEU A 60 8.62 4.72 23.25
C LEU A 60 7.19 5.20 23.02
N LYS A 61 6.88 5.84 21.90
CA LYS A 61 5.49 6.13 21.51
C LYS A 61 4.72 4.85 21.21
N HIS A 62 5.32 3.93 20.46
CA HIS A 62 4.65 2.69 20.07
C HIS A 62 4.36 1.81 21.29
N TRP A 63 5.34 1.63 22.17
CA TRP A 63 5.21 0.79 23.37
C TRP A 63 4.82 1.57 24.62
N ARG A 64 4.27 2.78 24.47
CA ARG A 64 3.93 3.68 25.58
C ARG A 64 3.10 2.99 26.67
N ALA A 65 2.07 2.23 26.28
CA ALA A 65 1.19 1.54 27.22
C ALA A 65 1.94 0.49 28.07
N PHE A 66 2.94 -0.18 27.49
CA PHE A 66 3.75 -1.18 28.19
C PHE A 66 4.80 -0.52 29.10
N LEU A 67 5.38 0.60 28.66
CA LEU A 67 6.50 1.23 29.34
C LEU A 67 6.06 2.18 30.47
N LEU A 68 4.88 2.82 30.36
CA LEU A 68 4.32 3.65 31.44
C LEU A 68 3.76 2.83 32.61
N SER A 69 3.41 1.57 32.38
CA SER A 69 2.87 0.69 33.43
C SER A 69 3.97 0.05 34.30
N LEU A 70 5.25 0.30 33.99
CA LEU A 70 6.38 -0.23 34.75
C LEU A 70 6.61 0.59 36.02
N SER A 71 6.71 -0.10 37.15
CA SER A 71 7.11 0.54 38.42
C SER A 71 8.63 0.73 38.54
N SER A 72 9.41 0.04 37.70
CA SER A 72 10.88 0.10 37.67
C SER A 72 11.39 0.82 36.43
N SER A 73 12.62 1.36 36.52
CA SER A 73 13.28 1.94 35.36
C SER A 73 13.71 0.86 34.36
N PHE A 74 13.63 1.17 33.07
CA PHE A 74 14.08 0.29 31.98
C PHE A 74 15.28 0.87 31.22
N GLU A 75 15.91 0.05 30.38
CA GLU A 75 17.13 0.43 29.66
C GLU A 75 16.87 0.54 28.16
N VAL A 76 17.36 1.63 27.55
CA VAL A 76 17.35 1.86 26.11
C VAL A 76 18.76 1.65 25.59
N LEU A 77 18.94 0.65 24.73
CA LEU A 77 20.21 0.34 24.10
C LEU A 77 20.27 1.03 22.73
N ASN A 78 21.33 1.80 22.51
CA ASN A 78 21.55 2.53 21.26
C ASN A 78 23.02 2.47 20.82
N ASN A 79 23.24 2.50 19.51
CA ASN A 79 24.56 2.42 18.89
C ASN A 79 25.35 3.75 18.93
N HIS A 80 24.78 4.82 19.49
CA HIS A 80 25.32 6.18 19.43
C HIS A 80 25.62 6.72 20.83
N SER A 81 26.91 6.79 21.19
CA SER A 81 27.38 7.09 22.55
C SER A 81 26.95 8.47 23.09
N LEU A 82 26.82 9.49 22.24
CA LEU A 82 26.42 10.83 22.66
C LEU A 82 25.01 10.89 23.28
N LEU A 83 24.11 9.95 22.95
CA LEU A 83 22.74 9.97 23.45
C LEU A 83 22.63 9.64 24.94
N GLN A 84 23.64 9.02 25.55
CA GLN A 84 23.68 8.78 27.00
C GLN A 84 23.54 10.07 27.82
N TYR A 85 24.03 11.18 27.27
CA TYR A 85 24.04 12.48 27.94
C TYR A 85 22.87 13.37 27.50
N PHE A 86 22.01 12.92 26.60
CA PHE A 86 20.93 13.73 26.04
C PHE A 86 20.02 14.33 27.13
N MET A 87 19.56 13.50 28.08
CA MET A 87 18.69 13.95 29.18
C MET A 87 19.40 14.86 30.19
N LYS A 88 20.74 14.95 30.16
CA LYS A 88 21.55 15.81 31.03
C LYS A 88 21.97 17.12 30.35
N SER A 89 21.71 17.26 29.06
CA SER A 89 22.16 18.42 28.28
C SER A 89 21.24 19.63 28.49
N ASN A 90 21.83 20.80 28.74
CA ASN A 90 21.09 22.04 29.04
C ASN A 90 20.75 22.88 27.80
N ILE A 91 21.31 22.54 26.63
CA ILE A 91 21.12 23.28 25.38
C ILE A 91 20.51 22.32 24.36
N LEU A 92 19.20 22.48 24.11
CA LEU A 92 18.45 21.65 23.19
C LEU A 92 17.84 22.51 22.08
N THR A 93 17.81 21.98 20.85
CA THR A 93 17.02 22.57 19.78
C THR A 93 15.52 22.49 20.11
N HIS A 94 14.68 23.35 19.51
CA HIS A 94 13.23 23.33 19.76
C HIS A 94 12.59 21.95 19.50
N CYS A 95 13.07 21.23 18.49
CA CYS A 95 12.63 19.86 18.19
C CYS A 95 13.04 18.87 19.29
N GLN A 96 14.30 18.92 19.73
CA GLN A 96 14.79 18.08 20.83
C GLN A 96 14.11 18.40 22.16
N ALA A 97 13.79 19.66 22.45
CA ALA A 97 13.07 20.05 23.67
C ALA A 97 11.65 19.43 23.72
N ARG A 98 10.95 19.41 22.58
CA ARG A 98 9.66 18.72 22.46
C ARG A 98 9.78 17.22 22.71
N TRP A 99 10.85 16.60 22.21
CA TRP A 99 11.12 15.18 22.45
C TRP A 99 11.52 14.93 23.91
N ALA A 100 12.37 15.75 24.51
CA ALA A 100 12.75 15.64 25.91
C ALA A 100 11.53 15.72 26.85
N LYS A 101 10.58 16.62 26.58
CA LYS A 101 9.31 16.70 27.32
C LYS A 101 8.49 15.42 27.25
N PHE A 102 8.47 14.75 26.10
CA PHE A 102 7.79 13.45 25.96
C PHE A 102 8.55 12.34 26.67
N LEU A 103 9.88 12.33 26.54
CA LEU A 103 10.75 11.33 27.16
C LEU A 103 10.72 11.43 28.70
N SER A 104 10.55 12.62 29.28
CA SER A 104 10.47 12.79 30.73
C SER A 104 9.26 12.11 31.39
N GLU A 105 8.31 11.61 30.61
CA GLU A 105 7.18 10.83 31.13
C GLU A 105 7.56 9.38 31.49
N PHE A 106 8.74 8.92 31.05
CA PHE A 106 9.22 7.56 31.28
C PHE A 106 10.43 7.54 32.22
N SER A 107 10.52 6.49 33.05
CA SER A 107 11.70 6.21 33.87
C SER A 107 12.65 5.28 33.11
N PHE A 108 13.68 5.82 32.45
CA PHE A 108 14.64 5.03 31.69
C PHE A 108 16.07 5.59 31.72
N SER A 109 17.02 4.75 31.33
CA SER A 109 18.42 5.12 31.07
C SER A 109 18.83 4.73 29.66
N ILE A 110 19.67 5.54 29.01
CA ILE A 110 20.23 5.24 27.69
C ILE A 110 21.64 4.69 27.89
N THR A 111 21.89 3.49 27.39
CA THR A 111 23.19 2.83 27.44
C THR A 111 23.70 2.59 26.03
N TYR A 112 25.00 2.85 25.84
CA TYR A 112 25.66 2.60 24.56
C TYR A 112 25.95 1.12 24.40
N CYS A 113 25.51 0.55 23.27
CA CYS A 113 25.88 -0.79 22.84
C CYS A 113 26.64 -0.69 21.51
N PRO A 114 27.90 -1.16 21.40
CA PRO A 114 28.61 -1.15 20.12
C PRO A 114 27.84 -1.92 19.05
N GLY A 115 27.70 -1.37 17.84
CA GLY A 115 26.84 -1.92 16.77
C GLY A 115 27.07 -3.40 16.43
N ARG A 116 28.30 -3.92 16.62
CA ARG A 116 28.62 -5.35 16.43
C ARG A 116 27.83 -6.30 17.36
N LEU A 117 27.27 -5.79 18.45
CA LEU A 117 26.45 -6.53 19.42
C LEU A 117 24.94 -6.22 19.26
N ALA A 118 24.55 -5.26 18.41
CA ALA A 118 23.18 -4.80 18.20
C ALA A 118 22.51 -5.47 16.97
N THR A 119 22.73 -6.77 16.80
CA THR A 119 22.36 -7.50 15.56
C THR A 119 20.85 -7.54 15.25
N LEU A 120 19.99 -7.36 16.26
CA LEU A 120 18.53 -7.52 16.10
C LEU A 120 17.86 -6.28 15.49
N PRO A 121 18.06 -5.04 16.00
CA PRO A 121 17.56 -3.83 15.33
C PRO A 121 18.21 -3.58 13.97
N ASP A 122 19.49 -3.90 13.81
CA ASP A 122 20.23 -3.75 12.53
C ASP A 122 19.55 -4.54 11.41
N ALA A 123 19.07 -5.76 11.69
CA ALA A 123 18.34 -6.56 10.71
C ALA A 123 17.01 -5.94 10.25
N LEU A 124 16.46 -4.98 11.02
CA LEU A 124 15.22 -4.28 10.70
C LEU A 124 15.45 -2.94 9.99
N SER A 125 16.59 -2.28 10.23
CA SER A 125 16.97 -0.98 9.67
C SER A 125 17.84 -1.11 8.41
N CYS A 126 18.63 -2.20 8.29
CA CYS A 126 19.62 -2.43 7.24
C CYS A 126 19.30 -3.66 6.40
N TRP A 127 18.37 -3.54 5.44
CA TRP A 127 18.23 -4.51 4.34
C TRP A 127 18.98 -4.03 3.11
N GLY A 128 20.20 -4.57 2.90
CA GLY A 128 21.06 -4.20 1.75
C GLY A 128 20.45 -4.48 0.38
N ASP A 129 19.46 -5.37 0.29
CA ASP A 129 18.74 -5.69 -0.95
C ASP A 129 17.61 -4.70 -1.27
N ILE A 130 17.14 -3.93 -0.29
CA ILE A 130 15.99 -3.01 -0.41
C ILE A 130 16.44 -1.54 -0.37
N TYR A 131 17.44 -1.24 0.46
CA TYR A 131 17.98 0.09 0.64
C TYR A 131 19.39 0.13 0.06
N PRO A 132 19.67 1.02 -0.92
CA PRO A 132 20.98 1.12 -1.53
C PRO A 132 22.00 1.63 -0.53
N ALA A 133 23.28 1.36 -0.81
CA ALA A 133 24.39 1.90 -0.04
C ALA A 133 24.38 3.44 -0.08
N ARG A 134 24.97 4.06 0.95
CA ARG A 134 25.06 5.53 1.11
C ARG A 134 25.44 6.22 -0.20
N GLY A 135 24.60 7.17 -0.63
CA GLY A 135 24.89 8.07 -1.76
C GLY A 135 24.23 7.71 -3.10
N GLU A 136 23.44 6.64 -3.18
CA GLU A 136 22.64 6.35 -4.38
C GLU A 136 21.19 6.85 -4.26
N ASP A 137 20.65 7.43 -5.34
CA ASP A 137 19.29 7.98 -5.42
C ASP A 137 18.20 6.90 -5.21
N PHE A 138 17.74 6.78 -3.97
CA PHE A 138 16.64 5.88 -3.56
C PHE A 138 15.34 6.12 -4.37
N ILE A 139 15.08 7.39 -4.72
CA ILE A 139 13.88 7.81 -5.44
C ILE A 139 13.89 7.29 -6.88
N GLY A 140 15.06 7.15 -7.51
CA GLY A 140 15.19 6.69 -8.89
C GLY A 140 14.94 5.20 -9.08
N LYS A 141 15.32 4.36 -8.11
CA LYS A 141 15.20 2.89 -8.20
C LYS A 141 13.89 2.32 -7.64
N ASN A 142 13.18 3.02 -6.74
CA ASN A 142 12.06 2.45 -5.97
C ASN A 142 10.84 3.40 -5.82
N SER A 143 10.41 4.03 -6.93
CA SER A 143 9.24 4.93 -6.96
C SER A 143 7.92 4.30 -6.47
N MET A 144 7.80 2.97 -6.54
CA MET A 144 6.61 2.21 -6.15
C MET A 144 6.52 1.91 -4.64
N ASN A 145 7.55 2.23 -3.85
CA ASN A 145 7.68 1.77 -2.46
C ASN A 145 7.24 2.80 -1.40
N TYR A 146 6.71 3.95 -1.84
CA TYR A 146 6.13 5.02 -0.99
C TYR A 146 4.60 4.89 -0.82
N GLN A 147 4.06 3.68 -0.82
CA GLN A 147 2.69 3.51 -0.34
C GLN A 147 2.70 3.42 1.18
N LYS A 148 2.24 4.48 1.84
CA LYS A 148 1.87 4.47 3.25
C LYS A 148 0.66 3.53 3.39
N ILE A 149 0.90 2.23 3.58
CA ILE A 149 -0.14 1.17 3.57
C ILE A 149 -1.19 1.40 4.69
N ILE A 150 -0.84 2.14 5.73
CA ILE A 150 -1.73 2.45 6.86
C ILE A 150 -1.76 3.97 7.06
N LYS A 151 -2.90 4.60 6.77
CA LYS A 151 -3.22 5.93 7.28
C LYS A 151 -3.52 5.78 8.77
N GLN A 152 -2.71 6.39 9.62
CA GLN A 152 -2.89 6.44 11.09
C GLN A 152 -4.07 7.36 11.50
N ASP A 153 -5.17 7.33 10.76
CA ASP A 153 -6.38 8.04 11.14
C ASP A 153 -7.33 7.06 11.81
N LYS A 154 -7.37 7.16 13.15
CA LYS A 154 -8.38 6.57 14.06
C LYS A 154 -8.42 5.04 14.08
N ILE A 155 -7.39 4.43 14.67
CA ILE A 155 -7.56 3.11 15.29
C ILE A 155 -8.30 3.35 16.62
N GLU A 156 -9.63 3.26 16.59
CA GLU A 156 -10.43 2.96 17.79
C GLU A 156 -10.07 1.54 18.23
N ALA A 157 -8.95 1.39 18.94
CA ALA A 157 -8.40 0.14 19.45
C ALA A 157 -9.26 -0.52 20.56
N SER A 158 -10.53 -0.15 20.70
CA SER A 158 -11.38 -0.49 21.85
C SER A 158 -12.70 -1.17 21.51
N LYS A 159 -12.85 -1.73 20.31
CA LYS A 159 -13.87 -2.76 20.06
C LYS A 159 -13.22 -4.14 19.93
N LEU A 160 -12.87 -4.68 21.09
CA LEU A 160 -12.95 -6.09 21.46
C LEU A 160 -13.27 -7.03 20.28
N PHE A 161 -12.24 -7.50 19.58
CA PHE A 161 -12.33 -8.76 18.84
C PHE A 161 -12.38 -9.87 19.88
N ALA A 162 -13.57 -10.12 20.43
CA ALA A 162 -13.86 -11.38 21.07
C ALA A 162 -13.74 -12.47 20.01
N VAL A 163 -12.57 -13.09 19.91
CA VAL A 163 -12.39 -14.33 19.15
C VAL A 163 -13.30 -15.36 19.82
N LYS A 164 -14.47 -15.58 19.23
CA LYS A 164 -15.32 -16.71 19.57
C LYS A 164 -14.56 -17.95 19.09
N VAL A 165 -13.76 -18.54 19.97
CA VAL A 165 -13.20 -19.87 19.77
C VAL A 165 -14.38 -20.82 19.82
N GLU A 166 -15.09 -21.00 18.70
CA GLU A 166 -15.94 -22.17 18.54
C GLU A 166 -15.06 -23.40 18.75
N SER A 167 -15.45 -24.25 19.70
CA SER A 167 -14.74 -25.48 20.01
C SER A 167 -14.47 -26.25 18.72
N PHE A 168 -13.20 -26.43 18.37
CA PHE A 168 -12.76 -27.13 17.16
C PHE A 168 -13.34 -28.57 17.10
N SER A 169 -13.73 -29.14 18.25
CA SER A 169 -14.34 -30.47 18.35
C SER A 169 -15.66 -30.60 17.60
N SER A 170 -16.59 -29.64 17.73
CA SER A 170 -17.93 -29.77 17.14
C SER A 170 -17.92 -29.70 15.61
N PHE A 171 -16.95 -28.97 15.06
CA PHE A 171 -16.75 -28.86 13.61
C PHE A 171 -16.21 -30.16 13.02
N ILE A 172 -15.22 -30.76 13.68
CA ILE A 172 -14.65 -32.05 13.28
C ILE A 172 -15.70 -33.16 13.38
N ASP A 173 -16.54 -33.18 14.43
CA ASP A 173 -17.63 -34.15 14.56
C ASP A 173 -18.62 -34.05 13.38
N SER A 174 -18.84 -32.84 12.88
CA SER A 174 -19.71 -32.59 11.72
C SER A 174 -19.11 -33.15 10.43
N ILE A 175 -17.79 -33.05 10.25
CA ILE A 175 -17.07 -33.68 9.13
C ILE A 175 -17.23 -35.19 9.20
N GLN A 176 -17.01 -35.78 10.38
CA GLN A 176 -17.07 -37.22 10.55
C GLN A 176 -18.49 -37.77 10.30
N LYS A 177 -19.52 -37.10 10.81
CA LYS A 177 -20.93 -37.44 10.51
C LYS A 177 -21.22 -37.39 9.00
N ALA A 178 -20.72 -36.37 8.30
CA ALA A 178 -20.92 -36.23 6.87
C ALA A 178 -20.16 -37.30 6.05
N LEU A 179 -18.98 -37.74 6.50
CA LEU A 179 -18.25 -38.85 5.86
C LEU A 179 -19.03 -40.18 5.96
N TRP A 180 -19.75 -40.43 7.05
CA TRP A 180 -20.59 -41.62 7.21
C TRP A 180 -21.85 -41.61 6.33
N GLN A 181 -22.30 -40.43 5.89
CA GLN A 181 -23.45 -40.28 4.99
C GLN A 181 -23.06 -40.47 3.52
N ASP A 182 -21.80 -40.18 3.17
CA ASP A 182 -21.28 -40.36 1.82
C ASP A 182 -20.98 -41.84 1.54
N SER A 183 -21.59 -42.42 0.50
CA SER A 183 -21.46 -43.84 0.17
C SER A 183 -20.02 -44.25 -0.13
N GLN A 184 -19.23 -43.36 -0.75
CA GLN A 184 -17.84 -43.62 -1.09
C GLN A 184 -17.00 -43.74 0.19
N TYR A 185 -17.03 -42.71 1.04
CA TYR A 185 -16.21 -42.69 2.26
C TYR A 185 -16.70 -43.68 3.32
N ARG A 186 -18.00 -44.00 3.35
CA ARG A 186 -18.55 -45.04 4.22
C ARG A 186 -17.95 -46.42 3.93
N SER A 187 -17.78 -46.78 2.66
CA SER A 187 -17.16 -48.06 2.30
C SER A 187 -15.70 -48.13 2.79
N ILE A 188 -14.94 -47.04 2.60
CA ILE A 188 -13.55 -46.90 3.05
C ILE A 188 -13.44 -47.02 4.57
N LEU A 189 -14.31 -46.31 5.32
CA LEU A 189 -14.36 -46.36 6.78
C LEU A 189 -14.68 -47.77 7.30
N GLN A 190 -15.58 -48.50 6.64
CA GLN A 190 -15.93 -49.87 7.02
C GLN A 190 -14.80 -50.87 6.73
N ASP A 191 -14.10 -50.74 5.60
CA ASP A 191 -12.97 -51.61 5.27
C ASP A 191 -11.77 -51.35 6.21
N LEU A 192 -11.47 -50.08 6.50
CA LEU A 192 -10.44 -49.71 7.49
C LEU A 192 -10.80 -50.21 8.91
N GLY A 193 -12.07 -50.12 9.30
CA GLY A 193 -12.55 -50.65 10.59
C GLY A 193 -12.48 -52.18 10.71
N LYS A 194 -12.46 -52.90 9.59
CA LYS A 194 -12.23 -54.36 9.52
C LYS A 194 -10.75 -54.73 9.43
N GLY A 195 -9.84 -53.75 9.51
CA GLY A 195 -8.40 -53.96 9.44
C GLY A 195 -7.87 -54.19 8.02
N LYS A 196 -8.64 -53.90 6.97
CA LYS A 196 -8.14 -53.94 5.60
C LYS A 196 -7.35 -52.67 5.28
N SER A 197 -6.23 -52.81 4.61
CA SER A 197 -5.47 -51.67 4.10
C SER A 197 -6.16 -51.10 2.85
N VAL A 198 -6.48 -49.80 2.89
CA VAL A 198 -6.99 -49.04 1.75
C VAL A 198 -5.90 -48.07 1.32
N GLN A 199 -5.57 -48.08 0.03
CA GLN A 199 -4.44 -47.33 -0.50
C GLN A 199 -4.55 -45.83 -0.19
N ASP A 200 -3.49 -45.24 0.38
CA ASP A 200 -3.36 -43.83 0.77
C ASP A 200 -4.32 -43.33 1.88
N TYR A 201 -5.23 -44.16 2.38
CA TYR A 201 -6.17 -43.81 3.45
C TYR A 201 -5.79 -44.46 4.79
N SER A 202 -5.90 -43.71 5.87
CA SER A 202 -5.67 -44.20 7.24
C SER A 202 -6.68 -43.61 8.23
N LEU A 203 -6.84 -44.27 9.38
CA LEU A 203 -7.61 -43.76 10.51
C LEU A 203 -6.64 -43.24 11.57
N ASP A 204 -6.84 -42.00 12.03
CA ASP A 204 -6.12 -41.49 13.19
C ASP A 204 -6.51 -42.32 14.44
N SER A 205 -5.52 -42.94 15.07
CA SER A 205 -5.69 -43.82 16.22
C SER A 205 -6.30 -43.09 17.42
N SER A 206 -6.07 -41.77 17.54
CA SER A 206 -6.51 -40.95 18.67
C SER A 206 -7.91 -40.35 18.48
N SER A 207 -8.26 -39.98 17.25
CA SER A 207 -9.45 -39.17 16.97
C SER A 207 -10.43 -39.80 15.99
N GLN A 208 -10.14 -41.01 15.49
CA GLN A 208 -10.96 -41.78 14.52
C GLN A 208 -11.28 -40.99 13.24
N ARG A 209 -10.42 -40.04 12.88
CA ARG A 209 -10.56 -39.22 11.66
C ARG A 209 -10.03 -39.98 10.46
N LEU A 210 -10.72 -39.85 9.33
CA LEU A 210 -10.24 -40.35 8.05
C LEU A 210 -9.16 -39.41 7.50
N LEU A 211 -7.99 -39.95 7.24
CA LEU A 211 -6.85 -39.26 6.67
C LEU A 211 -6.56 -39.78 5.27
N PHE A 212 -6.13 -38.89 4.37
CA PHE A 212 -5.54 -39.21 3.08
C PHE A 212 -4.14 -38.60 3.02
N LYS A 213 -3.09 -39.43 2.99
CA LYS A 213 -1.69 -38.97 3.04
C LYS A 213 -1.45 -37.90 4.12
N ASP A 214 -1.98 -38.17 5.32
CA ASP A 214 -1.94 -37.30 6.52
C ASP A 214 -2.90 -36.09 6.54
N TRP A 215 -3.69 -35.85 5.49
CA TRP A 215 -4.68 -34.76 5.47
C TRP A 215 -6.06 -35.24 5.89
N VAL A 216 -6.78 -34.43 6.67
CA VAL A 216 -8.17 -34.73 7.06
C VAL A 216 -9.05 -34.70 5.81
N VAL A 217 -9.70 -35.82 5.53
CA VAL A 217 -10.60 -35.95 4.39
C VAL A 217 -11.89 -35.19 4.68
N VAL A 218 -12.27 -34.30 3.77
CA VAL A 218 -13.54 -33.57 3.81
C VAL A 218 -14.46 -34.16 2.74
N PRO A 219 -15.70 -34.55 3.08
CA PRO A 219 -16.64 -35.10 2.10
C PRO A 219 -17.00 -34.07 1.04
N ASN A 220 -17.63 -34.51 -0.06
CA ASN A 220 -18.07 -33.60 -1.11
C ASN A 220 -19.37 -32.86 -0.70
N SER A 221 -19.28 -32.11 0.40
CA SER A 221 -20.38 -31.35 1.00
C SER A 221 -20.07 -29.84 0.90
N PRO A 222 -20.81 -29.09 0.05
CA PRO A 222 -20.57 -27.66 -0.13
C PRO A 222 -20.65 -26.86 1.17
N THR A 223 -21.54 -27.23 2.09
CA THR A 223 -21.72 -26.52 3.37
C THR A 223 -20.47 -26.58 4.25
N ILE A 224 -19.86 -27.75 4.35
CA ILE A 224 -18.64 -27.96 5.12
C ILE A 224 -17.45 -27.26 4.43
N GLN A 225 -17.30 -27.45 3.12
CA GLN A 225 -16.22 -26.80 2.35
C GLN A 225 -16.30 -25.27 2.45
N LEU A 226 -17.51 -24.69 2.33
CA LEU A 226 -17.73 -23.25 2.52
C LEU A 226 -17.39 -22.78 3.92
N SER A 227 -17.74 -23.56 4.95
CA SER A 227 -17.43 -23.18 6.33
C SER A 227 -15.92 -23.12 6.60
N ILE A 228 -15.14 -24.04 6.00
CA ILE A 228 -13.67 -24.03 6.06
C ILE A 228 -13.12 -22.77 5.39
N LEU A 229 -13.58 -22.48 4.17
CA LEU A 229 -13.12 -21.32 3.43
C LEU A 229 -13.54 -20.01 4.08
N LYS A 230 -14.75 -19.90 4.61
CA LYS A 230 -15.20 -18.72 5.36
C LYS A 230 -14.32 -18.47 6.58
N LYS A 231 -13.94 -19.52 7.32
CA LYS A 231 -13.05 -19.40 8.48
C LYS A 231 -11.62 -19.02 8.10
N ARG A 232 -11.11 -19.48 6.96
CA ARG A 232 -9.72 -19.26 6.51
C ARG A 232 -9.53 -18.06 5.57
N HIS A 233 -10.61 -17.55 4.96
CA HIS A 233 -10.59 -16.44 4.01
C HIS A 233 -11.20 -15.16 4.58
N ASP A 234 -12.40 -15.26 5.17
CA ASP A 234 -13.20 -14.11 5.61
C ASP A 234 -12.87 -13.70 7.06
N SER A 235 -12.00 -14.45 7.73
CA SER A 235 -11.53 -14.10 9.06
C SER A 235 -10.78 -12.76 9.01
N PRO A 236 -11.15 -11.78 9.87
CA PRO A 236 -10.46 -10.50 9.94
C PRO A 236 -8.94 -10.62 10.17
N LEU A 237 -8.49 -11.73 10.78
CA LEU A 237 -7.08 -11.99 11.06
C LEU A 237 -6.32 -12.55 9.85
N ASP A 238 -7.02 -13.22 8.91
CA ASP A 238 -6.38 -13.91 7.78
C ASP A 238 -6.18 -12.99 6.55
N GLY A 239 -6.87 -11.85 6.51
CA GLY A 239 -6.59 -10.77 5.56
C GLY A 239 -6.91 -11.11 4.10
N HIS A 240 -7.96 -11.91 3.84
CA HIS A 240 -8.43 -12.26 2.48
C HIS A 240 -7.31 -12.76 1.55
N PRO A 241 -6.64 -13.88 1.89
CA PRO A 241 -5.51 -14.39 1.12
C PRO A 241 -5.90 -14.75 -0.32
N GLY A 242 -4.98 -14.49 -1.25
CA GLY A 242 -5.13 -14.87 -2.66
C GLY A 242 -5.26 -16.39 -2.87
N GLN A 243 -5.72 -16.79 -4.07
CA GLN A 243 -6.07 -18.17 -4.42
C GLN A 243 -4.96 -19.18 -4.09
N GLU A 244 -3.71 -18.91 -4.45
CA GLU A 244 -2.60 -19.83 -4.16
C GLU A 244 -2.28 -19.94 -2.67
N LYS A 245 -2.36 -18.82 -1.95
CA LYS A 245 -2.04 -18.77 -0.52
C LYS A 245 -3.09 -19.55 0.27
N ILE A 246 -4.38 -19.37 -0.02
CA ILE A 246 -5.43 -20.10 0.68
C ILE A 246 -5.42 -21.59 0.31
N LEU A 247 -5.12 -21.96 -0.94
CA LEU A 247 -4.93 -23.35 -1.32
C LEU A 247 -3.83 -24.02 -0.48
N LYS A 248 -2.68 -23.35 -0.33
CA LYS A 248 -1.57 -23.84 0.50
C LYS A 248 -1.96 -23.96 1.97
N VAL A 249 -2.68 -22.98 2.52
CA VAL A 249 -3.09 -22.98 3.94
C VAL A 249 -4.09 -24.10 4.21
N VAL A 250 -5.13 -24.23 3.39
CA VAL A 250 -6.17 -25.23 3.63
C VAL A 250 -5.66 -26.64 3.37
N LYS A 251 -4.79 -26.82 2.35
CA LYS A 251 -4.18 -28.13 2.04
C LYS A 251 -3.22 -28.65 3.12
N ARG A 252 -2.80 -27.81 4.08
CA ARG A 252 -2.01 -28.29 5.24
C ARG A 252 -2.83 -29.22 6.14
N ASP A 253 -4.12 -28.94 6.29
CA ASP A 253 -4.97 -29.62 7.26
C ASP A 253 -6.04 -30.51 6.59
N PHE A 254 -6.55 -30.10 5.43
CA PHE A 254 -7.72 -30.70 4.79
C PHE A 254 -7.49 -31.09 3.33
N HIS A 255 -8.19 -32.14 2.90
CA HIS A 255 -8.20 -32.58 1.52
C HIS A 255 -9.61 -32.97 1.05
N TRP A 256 -9.99 -32.55 -0.16
CA TRP A 256 -11.17 -33.05 -0.88
C TRP A 256 -10.96 -32.99 -2.39
N SER A 257 -11.75 -33.77 -3.13
CA SER A 257 -11.74 -33.76 -4.60
C SER A 257 -12.22 -32.42 -5.15
N GLY A 258 -11.49 -31.84 -6.12
CA GLY A 258 -11.85 -30.55 -6.72
C GLY A 258 -11.53 -29.30 -5.87
N MET A 259 -10.79 -29.45 -4.77
CA MET A 259 -10.42 -28.37 -3.84
C MET A 259 -9.90 -27.09 -4.51
N ALA A 260 -8.98 -27.22 -5.47
CA ALA A 260 -8.39 -26.06 -6.15
C ALA A 260 -9.43 -25.24 -6.94
N GLN A 261 -10.34 -25.92 -7.63
CA GLN A 261 -11.40 -25.28 -8.39
C GLN A 261 -12.41 -24.60 -7.45
N PHE A 262 -12.83 -25.29 -6.40
CA PHE A 262 -13.76 -24.76 -5.40
C PHE A 262 -13.20 -23.49 -4.71
N ILE A 263 -11.92 -23.51 -4.34
CA ILE A 263 -11.22 -22.36 -3.78
C ILE A 263 -11.15 -21.19 -4.77
N LYS A 264 -10.83 -21.47 -6.03
CA LYS A 264 -10.75 -20.46 -7.09
C LYS A 264 -12.10 -19.73 -7.21
N ASP A 265 -13.19 -20.49 -7.28
CA ASP A 265 -14.54 -19.96 -7.42
C ASP A 265 -14.96 -19.13 -6.20
N TYR A 266 -14.66 -19.61 -4.99
CA TYR A 266 -14.91 -18.87 -3.75
C TYR A 266 -14.16 -17.53 -3.68
N VAL A 267 -12.84 -17.53 -3.92
CA VAL A 267 -12.04 -16.29 -3.86
C VAL A 267 -12.41 -15.33 -4.99
N SER A 268 -12.83 -15.85 -6.15
CA SER A 268 -13.28 -15.01 -7.28
C SER A 268 -14.63 -14.34 -7.03
N SER A 269 -15.51 -14.97 -6.27
CA SER A 269 -16.82 -14.42 -5.89
C SER A 269 -16.77 -13.50 -4.66
N CYS A 270 -15.63 -13.43 -3.96
CA CYS A 270 -15.46 -12.53 -2.83
C CYS A 270 -15.50 -11.05 -3.25
N GLN A 271 -16.55 -10.34 -2.83
CA GLN A 271 -16.76 -8.93 -3.14
C GLN A 271 -15.65 -8.03 -2.59
N GLN A 272 -15.15 -8.33 -1.38
CA GLN A 272 -14.05 -7.56 -0.79
C GLN A 272 -12.76 -7.71 -1.61
N CYS A 273 -12.41 -8.94 -1.99
CA CYS A 273 -11.27 -9.17 -2.87
C CYS A 273 -11.45 -8.48 -4.23
N SER A 274 -12.62 -8.60 -4.85
CA SER A 274 -12.89 -8.03 -6.18
C SER A 274 -12.75 -6.50 -6.20
N ARG A 275 -13.23 -5.81 -5.16
CA ARG A 275 -13.16 -4.34 -5.04
C ARG A 275 -11.74 -3.81 -4.80
N HIS A 276 -10.90 -4.55 -4.08
CA HIS A 276 -9.57 -4.09 -3.68
C HIS A 276 -8.45 -4.64 -4.56
N LYS A 277 -8.72 -5.65 -5.38
CA LYS A 277 -7.72 -6.18 -6.31
C LYS A 277 -7.42 -5.14 -7.39
N ASN A 278 -6.17 -4.70 -7.44
CA ASN A 278 -5.65 -4.03 -8.61
C ASN A 278 -5.73 -5.00 -9.80
N ILE A 279 -6.49 -4.64 -10.83
CA ILE A 279 -6.51 -5.40 -12.07
C ILE A 279 -5.16 -5.16 -12.74
N HIS A 280 -4.30 -6.18 -12.71
CA HIS A 280 -3.14 -6.23 -13.58
C HIS A 280 -3.65 -6.46 -15.01
N HIS A 281 -4.02 -5.37 -15.68
CA HIS A 281 -4.31 -5.39 -17.10
C HIS A 281 -3.06 -5.89 -17.84
N LYS A 282 -3.25 -6.59 -18.96
CA LYS A 282 -2.15 -6.84 -19.90
C LYS A 282 -1.61 -5.48 -20.34
N LYS A 283 -0.29 -5.38 -20.56
CA LYS A 283 0.37 -4.16 -21.05
C LYS A 283 -0.50 -3.52 -22.14
N PHE A 284 -0.81 -2.22 -21.99
CA PHE A 284 -1.47 -1.47 -23.04
C PHE A 284 -0.73 -1.72 -24.37
N GLY A 285 -1.48 -1.98 -25.44
CA GLY A 285 -0.90 -2.24 -26.76
C GLY A 285 -0.06 -1.05 -27.26
N LEU A 286 0.49 -1.16 -28.47
CA LEU A 286 1.23 -0.04 -29.09
C LEU A 286 0.36 1.23 -29.10
N LEU A 287 0.98 2.37 -28.76
CA LEU A 287 0.35 3.68 -28.86
C LEU A 287 -0.15 3.89 -30.28
N LYS A 288 -1.43 4.24 -30.44
CA LYS A 288 -2.00 4.62 -31.73
C LYS A 288 -1.84 6.13 -31.88
N PRO A 289 -0.87 6.62 -32.69
CA PRO A 289 -0.72 8.05 -32.90
C PRO A 289 -1.94 8.61 -33.61
N LEU A 290 -2.27 9.87 -33.32
CA LEU A 290 -3.28 10.61 -34.06
C LEU A 290 -2.84 10.79 -35.52
N PRO A 291 -3.79 10.85 -36.47
CA PRO A 291 -3.47 11.10 -37.87
C PRO A 291 -2.74 12.43 -38.04
N ILE A 292 -1.75 12.46 -38.92
CA ILE A 292 -0.98 13.67 -39.25
C ILE A 292 -1.91 14.61 -40.04
N PRO A 293 -2.04 15.89 -39.64
CA PRO A 293 -2.85 16.85 -40.39
C PRO A 293 -2.31 17.12 -41.80
N ASN A 294 -3.17 17.60 -42.71
CA ASN A 294 -2.81 17.86 -44.11
C ASN A 294 -2.12 19.22 -44.33
N GLY A 295 -1.89 20.01 -43.28
CA GLY A 295 -1.30 21.33 -43.38
C GLY A 295 -1.28 22.08 -42.05
N PRO A 296 -0.54 23.21 -41.98
CA PRO A 296 -0.42 24.01 -40.78
C PRO A 296 -1.75 24.66 -40.40
N TRP A 297 -2.01 24.75 -39.10
CA TRP A 297 -3.16 25.45 -38.52
C TRP A 297 -4.54 24.85 -38.83
N ILE A 298 -4.58 23.67 -39.45
CA ILE A 298 -5.82 22.93 -39.73
C ILE A 298 -6.30 22.17 -38.48
N CYS A 299 -5.36 21.62 -37.72
CA CYS A 299 -5.66 20.83 -36.52
C CYS A 299 -4.90 21.34 -35.32
N LEU A 300 -5.63 21.80 -34.31
CA LEU A 300 -5.06 22.35 -33.10
C LEU A 300 -5.14 21.38 -31.93
N SER A 301 -4.17 21.45 -31.04
CA SER A 301 -4.23 20.92 -29.68
C SER A 301 -4.27 22.08 -28.70
N MET A 302 -5.20 22.05 -27.74
CA MET A 302 -5.38 23.11 -26.74
C MET A 302 -5.23 22.56 -25.32
N ASP A 303 -4.60 23.36 -24.45
CA ASP A 303 -4.51 23.11 -23.03
C ASP A 303 -4.62 24.38 -22.20
N SER A 304 -5.10 24.24 -20.97
CA SER A 304 -5.01 25.30 -19.97
C SER A 304 -4.11 24.85 -18.84
N ILE A 305 -2.91 25.42 -18.77
CA ILE A 305 -2.06 25.30 -17.59
C ILE A 305 -2.60 26.27 -16.55
N THR A 306 -3.11 25.73 -15.45
CA THR A 306 -3.69 26.53 -14.35
C THR A 306 -2.77 26.51 -13.14
N GLN A 307 -2.96 27.44 -12.20
CA GLN A 307 -2.20 27.52 -10.94
C GLN A 307 -0.71 27.86 -11.12
N SER A 308 -0.38 28.69 -12.12
CA SER A 308 0.96 29.27 -12.25
C SER A 308 1.15 30.41 -11.24
N PRO A 309 2.41 30.73 -10.86
CA PRO A 309 2.71 31.91 -10.05
C PRO A 309 2.13 33.18 -10.70
N LEU A 310 1.49 34.03 -9.90
CA LEU A 310 0.85 35.24 -10.41
C LEU A 310 1.89 36.15 -11.07
N SER A 311 1.71 36.44 -12.36
CA SER A 311 2.60 37.31 -13.13
C SER A 311 1.77 38.33 -13.90
N LYS A 312 2.01 39.63 -13.62
CA LYS A 312 1.26 40.75 -14.23
C LYS A 312 -0.26 40.53 -14.21
N SER A 313 -0.79 40.00 -13.11
CA SER A 313 -2.21 39.69 -12.87
C SER A 313 -2.79 38.48 -13.62
N PHE A 314 -1.94 37.64 -14.24
CA PHE A 314 -2.33 36.36 -14.84
C PHE A 314 -1.83 35.19 -13.98
N ASP A 315 -2.64 34.14 -13.82
CA ASP A 315 -2.33 32.93 -13.03
C ASP A 315 -2.40 31.63 -13.87
N SER A 316 -2.73 31.75 -15.15
CA SER A 316 -2.98 30.62 -16.04
C SER A 316 -2.48 30.93 -17.46
N ILE A 317 -2.22 29.89 -18.25
CA ILE A 317 -1.75 30.01 -19.63
C ILE A 317 -2.59 29.07 -20.50
N LEU A 318 -3.23 29.64 -21.52
CA LEU A 318 -3.82 28.86 -22.61
C LEU A 318 -2.73 28.55 -23.63
N VAL A 319 -2.41 27.26 -23.75
CA VAL A 319 -1.44 26.72 -24.69
C VAL A 319 -2.21 26.22 -25.91
N THR A 320 -1.85 26.69 -27.09
CA THR A 320 -2.41 26.17 -28.36
C THR A 320 -1.27 25.75 -29.26
N VAL A 321 -1.28 24.49 -29.71
CA VAL A 321 -0.23 23.89 -30.54
C VAL A 321 -0.82 23.46 -31.88
N ASP A 322 -0.22 23.91 -32.98
CA ASP A 322 -0.50 23.37 -34.30
C ASP A 322 0.10 21.96 -34.42
N ARG A 323 -0.76 20.95 -34.65
CA ARG A 323 -0.30 19.56 -34.72
C ARG A 323 0.53 19.26 -35.97
N PHE A 324 0.52 20.11 -36.99
CA PHE A 324 1.35 19.93 -38.18
C PHE A 324 2.75 20.53 -37.98
N SER A 325 2.85 21.86 -37.83
CA SER A 325 4.12 22.58 -37.72
C SER A 325 4.80 22.48 -36.35
N LYS A 326 4.08 22.03 -35.32
CA LYS A 326 4.48 22.05 -33.91
C LYS A 326 4.66 23.45 -33.32
N MET A 327 4.20 24.48 -34.03
CA MET A 327 4.25 25.83 -33.50
C MET A 327 3.26 25.98 -32.35
N ALA A 328 3.75 26.51 -31.23
CA ALA A 328 2.97 26.75 -30.02
C ALA A 328 2.70 28.25 -29.83
N VAL A 329 1.49 28.59 -29.41
CA VAL A 329 1.09 29.92 -29.00
C VAL A 329 0.67 29.86 -27.54
N PHE A 330 1.33 30.68 -26.72
CA PHE A 330 1.09 30.79 -25.29
C PHE A 330 0.34 32.09 -25.01
N ILE A 331 -0.88 31.98 -24.47
CA ILE A 331 -1.77 33.11 -24.23
C ILE A 331 -1.96 33.24 -22.71
N PRO A 332 -1.48 34.33 -22.09
CA PRO A 332 -1.66 34.55 -20.66
C PRO A 332 -3.14 34.79 -20.35
N THR A 333 -3.64 34.16 -19.28
CA THR A 333 -5.05 34.18 -18.88
C THR A 333 -5.20 34.01 -17.36
N ILE A 334 -6.44 34.06 -16.87
CA ILE A 334 -6.78 33.80 -15.47
C ILE A 334 -7.59 32.50 -15.35
N SER A 335 -7.49 31.82 -14.21
CA SER A 335 -8.17 30.55 -13.93
C SER A 335 -9.70 30.70 -13.88
N SER A 336 -10.18 31.91 -13.63
CA SER A 336 -11.58 32.29 -13.52
C SER A 336 -12.21 32.84 -14.80
N ILE A 337 -11.54 32.73 -15.96
CA ILE A 337 -12.13 33.21 -17.23
C ILE A 337 -13.47 32.56 -17.53
N THR A 338 -14.35 33.30 -18.20
CA THR A 338 -15.60 32.75 -18.71
C THR A 338 -15.42 32.10 -20.08
N SER A 339 -16.41 31.32 -20.52
CA SER A 339 -16.41 30.75 -21.88
C SER A 339 -16.44 31.81 -23.01
N LEU A 340 -16.97 33.01 -22.73
CA LEU A 340 -16.93 34.15 -23.65
C LEU A 340 -15.49 34.68 -23.77
N ASP A 341 -14.85 34.94 -22.64
CA ASP A 341 -13.46 35.41 -22.61
C ASP A 341 -12.52 34.40 -23.30
N PHE A 342 -12.75 33.11 -23.06
CA PHE A 342 -12.02 32.02 -23.73
C PHE A 342 -12.14 32.10 -25.26
N ALA A 343 -13.35 32.32 -25.77
CA ALA A 343 -13.57 32.48 -27.21
C ALA A 343 -12.92 33.74 -27.77
N ASP A 344 -12.98 34.85 -27.06
CA ASP A 344 -12.32 36.09 -27.47
C ASP A 344 -10.80 35.92 -27.53
N LEU A 345 -10.20 35.24 -26.54
CA LEU A 345 -8.78 34.90 -26.55
C LEU A 345 -8.43 34.03 -27.76
N PHE A 346 -9.24 33.02 -28.06
CA PHE A 346 -9.05 32.15 -29.21
C PHE A 346 -9.15 32.91 -30.54
N ILE A 347 -10.21 33.71 -30.72
CA ILE A 347 -10.43 34.47 -31.95
C ILE A 347 -9.31 35.49 -32.16
N LYS A 348 -8.95 36.23 -31.11
CA LYS A 348 -7.94 37.29 -31.19
C LYS A 348 -6.54 36.75 -31.44
N ASN A 349 -6.15 35.63 -30.83
CA ASN A 349 -4.76 35.18 -30.85
C ASN A 349 -4.49 34.06 -31.85
N ILE A 350 -5.50 33.27 -32.20
CA ILE A 350 -5.37 32.12 -33.10
C ILE A 350 -6.04 32.44 -34.43
N PHE A 351 -7.37 32.61 -34.43
CA PHE A 351 -8.12 32.77 -35.67
C PHE A 351 -7.65 34.00 -36.47
N SER A 352 -7.51 35.16 -35.84
CA SER A 352 -7.15 36.41 -36.53
C SER A 352 -5.78 36.34 -37.24
N LYS A 353 -4.86 35.51 -36.75
CA LYS A 353 -3.47 35.41 -37.24
C LYS A 353 -3.26 34.24 -38.18
N ASN A 354 -4.00 33.15 -37.98
CA ASN A 354 -3.69 31.86 -38.59
C ASN A 354 -4.84 31.23 -39.37
N GLY A 355 -6.03 31.84 -39.31
CA GLY A 355 -7.24 31.31 -39.95
C GLY A 355 -8.03 30.35 -39.06
N LEU A 356 -9.17 29.90 -39.57
CA LEU A 356 -10.06 28.97 -38.85
C LEU A 356 -9.50 27.54 -38.94
N PRO A 357 -9.29 26.86 -37.81
CA PRO A 357 -8.95 25.44 -37.84
C PRO A 357 -10.18 24.60 -38.21
N SER A 358 -9.93 23.40 -38.74
CA SER A 358 -10.99 22.41 -38.99
C SER A 358 -11.33 21.61 -37.73
N ASN A 359 -10.37 21.40 -36.83
CA ASN A 359 -10.64 20.77 -35.54
C ASN A 359 -9.76 21.28 -34.39
N ASN A 360 -10.30 21.11 -33.19
CA ASN A 360 -9.67 21.42 -31.93
C ASN A 360 -9.66 20.16 -31.05
N LEU A 361 -8.47 19.62 -30.81
CA LEU A 361 -8.24 18.57 -29.83
C LEU A 361 -7.99 19.18 -28.46
N SER A 362 -8.73 18.74 -27.45
CA SER A 362 -8.53 19.21 -26.08
C SER A 362 -8.94 18.14 -25.07
N ASP A 363 -8.54 18.34 -23.83
CA ASP A 363 -9.13 17.63 -22.71
C ASP A 363 -10.59 18.09 -22.45
N ARG A 364 -11.22 17.47 -21.45
CA ARG A 364 -12.62 17.77 -21.06
C ARG A 364 -12.73 18.94 -20.09
N GLY A 365 -11.87 19.95 -20.21
CA GLY A 365 -11.94 21.16 -19.40
C GLY A 365 -13.31 21.86 -19.50
N SER A 366 -13.76 22.46 -18.39
CA SER A 366 -15.11 23.06 -18.28
C SER A 366 -15.39 24.14 -19.33
N LEU A 367 -14.38 24.94 -19.70
CA LEU A 367 -14.47 25.96 -20.74
C LEU A 367 -14.68 25.37 -22.13
N VAL A 368 -13.95 24.30 -22.44
CA VAL A 368 -14.03 23.63 -23.73
C VAL A 368 -15.34 22.84 -23.84
N VAL A 369 -15.82 22.24 -22.74
CA VAL A 369 -17.10 21.50 -22.73
C VAL A 369 -18.32 22.43 -22.67
N SER A 370 -18.14 23.73 -22.39
CA SER A 370 -19.24 24.68 -22.23
C SER A 370 -20.20 24.72 -23.43
N ALA A 371 -21.47 25.00 -23.16
CA ALA A 371 -22.50 25.13 -24.19
C ALA A 371 -22.17 26.26 -25.16
N PHE A 372 -21.63 27.37 -24.66
CA PHE A 372 -21.21 28.50 -25.47
C PHE A 372 -20.12 28.12 -26.49
N TRP A 373 -19.03 27.52 -26.02
CA TRP A 373 -17.93 27.09 -26.91
C TRP A 373 -18.39 26.04 -27.92
N THR A 374 -19.26 25.13 -27.49
CA THR A 374 -19.85 24.12 -28.37
C THR A 374 -20.65 24.76 -29.50
N ASN A 375 -21.52 25.71 -29.18
CA ASN A 375 -22.32 26.43 -30.17
C ASN A 375 -21.45 27.27 -31.10
N LEU A 376 -20.42 27.95 -30.57
CA LEU A 376 -19.48 28.71 -31.38
C LEU A 376 -18.74 27.83 -32.39
N CYS A 377 -18.20 26.69 -31.95
CA CYS A 377 -17.53 25.73 -32.84
C CYS A 377 -18.48 25.20 -33.91
N GLN A 378 -19.75 24.92 -33.57
CA GLN A 378 -20.75 24.49 -34.55
C GLN A 378 -21.02 25.55 -35.61
N GLN A 379 -21.17 26.83 -35.22
CA GLN A 379 -21.38 27.93 -36.16
C GLN A 379 -20.16 28.15 -37.07
N LEU A 380 -18.96 27.93 -36.56
CA LEU A 380 -17.70 28.06 -37.30
C LEU A 380 -17.27 26.78 -38.04
N ASN A 381 -18.09 25.72 -38.02
CA ASN A 381 -17.77 24.41 -38.58
C ASN A 381 -16.44 23.80 -38.09
N ILE A 382 -16.12 24.01 -36.80
CA ILE A 382 -14.93 23.45 -36.15
C ILE A 382 -15.32 22.17 -35.41
N SER A 383 -14.69 21.04 -35.73
CA SER A 383 -14.86 19.80 -34.96
C SER A 383 -14.18 19.91 -33.59
N ARG A 384 -14.84 19.42 -32.54
CA ARG A 384 -14.27 19.35 -31.20
C ARG A 384 -13.94 17.90 -30.85
N ASP A 385 -12.66 17.59 -30.84
CA ASP A 385 -12.17 16.26 -30.52
C ASP A 385 -11.76 16.27 -29.04
N LEU A 386 -12.51 15.59 -28.18
CA LEU A 386 -12.24 15.57 -26.73
C LEU A 386 -11.54 14.27 -26.32
N THR A 387 -10.44 14.36 -25.58
CA THR A 387 -9.75 13.19 -25.05
C THR A 387 -10.60 12.46 -23.99
N ILE A 388 -10.29 11.19 -23.73
CA ILE A 388 -10.95 10.40 -22.69
C ILE A 388 -10.47 10.91 -21.32
N ALA A 389 -11.39 11.00 -20.35
CA ALA A 389 -11.04 11.44 -19.00
C ALA A 389 -9.92 10.57 -18.40
N TYR A 390 -8.91 11.20 -17.79
CA TYR A 390 -7.75 10.54 -17.16
C TYR A 390 -6.87 9.70 -18.11
N HIS A 391 -6.85 10.04 -19.41
CA HIS A 391 -5.94 9.46 -20.41
C HIS A 391 -5.12 10.54 -21.13
N PRO A 392 -4.23 11.25 -20.41
CA PRO A 392 -3.49 12.37 -20.98
C PRO A 392 -2.49 11.93 -22.07
N GLU A 393 -2.18 10.62 -22.15
CA GLU A 393 -1.31 10.04 -23.17
C GLU A 393 -1.87 10.15 -24.60
N THR A 394 -3.17 10.45 -24.74
CA THR A 394 -3.83 10.63 -26.05
C THR A 394 -3.24 11.81 -26.84
N ASP A 395 -2.65 12.79 -26.14
CA ASP A 395 -2.04 13.96 -26.77
C ASP A 395 -0.65 14.28 -26.16
N GLY A 396 0.27 13.31 -26.25
CA GLY A 396 1.63 13.46 -25.75
C GLY A 396 2.45 14.57 -26.42
N GLN A 397 1.96 15.18 -27.52
CA GLN A 397 2.60 16.37 -28.09
C GLN A 397 2.36 17.60 -27.20
N LYS A 398 1.14 17.73 -26.69
CA LYS A 398 0.74 18.78 -25.74
C LYS A 398 1.52 18.68 -24.43
N GLU A 399 1.58 17.49 -23.84
CA GLU A 399 2.35 17.24 -22.60
C GLU A 399 3.83 17.60 -22.76
N ARG A 400 4.43 17.27 -23.91
CA ARG A 400 5.82 17.64 -24.19
C ARG A 400 6.03 19.14 -24.28
N VAL A 401 5.10 19.88 -24.88
CA VAL A 401 5.20 21.35 -24.98
C VAL A 401 5.04 22.00 -23.61
N ASN A 402 4.14 21.47 -22.77
CA ASN A 402 3.97 21.97 -21.40
C ASN A 402 5.24 21.78 -20.55
N ASN A 403 6.00 20.71 -20.73
CA ASN A 403 7.26 20.48 -20.00
C ASN A 403 8.42 21.43 -20.41
N ILE A 404 8.25 22.21 -21.48
CA ILE A 404 9.24 23.22 -21.91
C ILE A 404 9.05 24.53 -21.15
N LEU A 405 7.84 24.79 -20.65
CA LEU A 405 7.52 25.88 -19.74
C LEU A 405 7.92 25.52 -18.30
#